data_AF-A0A9X6X972-F1
#
_entry.id   AF-A0A9X6X972-F1
#
_cell.length_a   1.000
_cell.length_b   1.000
_cell.length_c   1.000
_cell.angle_alpha   90.00
_cell.angle_beta   90.00
_cell.angle_gamma   90.00
#
_symmetry.space_group_name_H-M   'P 1'
#
loop_
_entity.id
_entity.type
_entity.pdbx_description
1 polymer ?
#
loop_
_entity_poly.entity_id
_entity_poly.type
_entity_poly.pdbx_seq_one_letter_code
_entity_poly.pdbx_strand_id
1 'polypeptide(L)'
;MSEQNYSDPLKMWKQMYDVNEKYFGKMMNEYVQKEEFSEWMGSVIDFNLFCKKMLNDQSKTFLEASNIASKEDIANVASLVINLESKVDTLEDQLYLDSQPELDVAALKKELDIVTVKRDLTKLKAETKSIHQQVSELKSSMESIEQLKSSMANIEQLLQQLTTKQPTKQ
;
A
#
# COMPACT_ATOMS: atom_id res chain seq x y z
N MET A 1 0.71 89.80 54.77
CA MET A 1 0.54 90.44 53.44
C MET A 1 0.61 89.34 52.41
N SER A 2 -0.46 89.22 51.64
CA SER A 2 -0.83 88.12 50.76
C SER A 2 0.13 87.94 49.58
N GLU A 3 0.86 86.82 49.54
CA GLU A 3 1.48 86.37 48.29
C GLU A 3 0.41 85.70 47.42
N GLN A 4 -0.14 86.52 46.52
CA GLN A 4 -0.97 86.08 45.41
C GLN A 4 -0.18 85.11 44.53
N ASN A 5 -0.40 83.81 44.72
CA ASN A 5 0.03 82.73 43.80
C ASN A 5 -0.79 82.75 42.49
N TYR A 6 -0.86 83.90 41.81
CA TYR A 6 -1.59 84.09 40.55
C TYR A 6 -0.66 84.22 39.33
N SER A 7 0.64 83.96 39.47
CA SER A 7 1.63 84.39 38.47
C SER A 7 2.09 83.33 37.46
N ASP A 8 1.48 82.14 37.40
CA ASP A 8 1.84 81.15 36.38
C ASP A 8 0.64 80.28 35.93
N PRO A 9 -0.05 80.67 34.84
CA PRO A 9 -1.18 79.93 34.28
C PRO A 9 -0.87 78.47 33.93
N LEU A 10 0.38 78.16 33.55
CA LEU A 10 0.79 76.80 33.22
C LEU A 10 0.90 75.94 34.47
N LYS A 11 1.35 76.50 35.60
CA LYS A 11 1.36 75.78 36.89
C LYS A 11 -0.05 75.50 37.38
N MET A 12 -0.99 76.44 37.21
CA MET A 12 -2.38 76.22 37.62
C MET A 12 -3.06 75.16 36.75
N TRP A 13 -2.82 75.18 35.43
CA TRP A 13 -3.28 74.13 34.52
C TRP A 13 -2.69 72.76 34.87
N LYS A 14 -1.38 72.72 35.16
CA LYS A 14 -0.71 71.49 35.59
C LYS A 14 -1.28 70.96 36.89
N GLN A 15 -1.53 71.82 37.88
CA GLN A 15 -2.16 71.41 39.14
C GLN A 15 -3.58 70.87 38.93
N MET A 16 -4.38 71.50 38.06
CA MET A 16 -5.71 70.98 37.72
C MET A 16 -5.63 69.62 37.01
N TYR A 17 -4.70 69.47 36.07
CA TYR A 17 -4.45 68.18 35.40
C TYR A 17 -4.01 67.12 36.41
N ASP A 18 -3.01 67.40 37.26
CA ASP A 18 -2.48 66.46 38.26
C ASP A 18 -3.57 66.03 39.27
N VAL A 19 -4.48 66.95 39.65
CA VAL A 19 -5.62 66.64 40.52
C VAL A 19 -6.64 65.77 39.80
N ASN A 20 -6.97 66.10 38.56
CA ASN A 20 -7.89 65.31 37.74
C ASN A 20 -7.32 63.91 37.45
N GLU A 21 -6.05 63.80 37.08
CA GLU A 21 -5.36 62.54 36.84
C GLU A 21 -5.37 61.67 38.10
N LYS A 22 -5.09 62.23 39.28
CA LYS A 22 -5.16 61.48 40.54
C LYS A 22 -6.58 61.05 40.87
N TYR A 23 -7.56 61.91 40.68
CA TYR A 23 -8.96 61.60 40.95
C TYR A 23 -9.49 60.51 40.00
N PHE A 24 -9.32 60.70 38.69
CA PHE A 24 -9.71 59.72 37.68
C PHE A 24 -8.90 58.44 37.80
N GLY A 25 -7.60 58.52 38.09
CA GLY A 25 -6.75 57.36 38.30
C GLY A 25 -7.21 56.53 39.50
N LYS A 26 -7.55 57.18 40.63
CA LYS A 26 -8.08 56.48 41.80
C LYS A 26 -9.46 55.88 41.54
N MET A 27 -10.36 56.65 40.94
CA MET A 27 -11.71 56.19 40.58
C MET A 27 -11.67 55.00 39.61
N MET A 28 -10.83 55.06 38.57
CA MET A 28 -10.64 53.97 37.62
C MET A 28 -10.01 52.74 38.27
N ASN A 29 -9.02 52.92 39.15
CA ASN A 29 -8.41 51.82 39.88
C ASN A 29 -9.43 51.12 40.79
N GLU A 30 -10.28 51.88 41.48
CA GLU A 30 -11.37 51.32 42.28
C GLU A 30 -12.45 50.65 41.41
N TYR A 31 -12.78 51.21 40.25
CA TYR A 31 -13.79 50.66 39.34
C TYR A 31 -13.34 49.36 38.66
N VAL A 32 -12.08 49.30 38.20
CA VAL A 32 -11.50 48.10 37.56
C VAL A 32 -11.37 46.93 38.54
N GLN A 33 -11.22 47.22 39.84
CA GLN A 33 -11.16 46.20 40.88
C GLN A 33 -12.53 45.63 41.28
N LYS A 34 -13.64 46.23 40.82
CA LYS A 34 -14.97 45.71 41.08
C LYS A 34 -15.30 44.56 40.13
N GLU A 35 -16.01 43.58 40.66
CA GLU A 35 -16.52 42.43 39.90
C GLU A 35 -17.44 42.88 38.75
N GLU A 36 -18.26 43.90 39.00
CA GLU A 36 -19.16 44.55 38.02
C GLU A 36 -18.44 45.01 36.73
N PHE A 37 -17.19 45.47 36.85
CA PHE A 37 -16.39 45.86 35.68
C PHE A 37 -15.98 44.64 34.85
N SER A 38 -15.63 43.53 35.51
CA SER A 38 -15.28 42.28 34.85
C SER A 38 -16.52 41.66 34.19
N GLU A 39 -17.68 41.70 34.84
CA GLU A 39 -18.95 41.28 34.26
C GLU A 39 -19.34 42.12 33.04
N TRP A 40 -19.20 43.44 33.13
CA TRP A 40 -19.44 44.33 32.00
C TRP A 40 -18.49 44.04 30.83
N MET A 41 -17.20 43.84 31.11
CA MET A 41 -16.22 43.46 30.09
C MET A 41 -16.57 42.12 29.44
N GLY A 42 -17.02 41.14 30.24
CA GLY A 42 -17.54 39.86 29.75
C GLY A 42 -18.72 40.05 28.81
N SER A 43 -19.70 40.87 29.19
CA SER A 43 -20.85 41.20 28.36
C SER A 43 -20.47 41.89 27.04
N VAL A 44 -19.48 42.78 27.06
CA VAL A 44 -18.95 43.43 25.84
C VAL A 44 -18.28 42.41 24.92
N ILE A 45 -17.52 41.47 25.47
CA ILE A 45 -16.91 40.36 24.72
C ILE A 45 -17.99 39.45 24.14
N ASP A 46 -18.98 39.07 24.93
CA ASP A 46 -20.09 38.22 24.50
C ASP A 46 -20.90 38.89 23.38
N PHE A 47 -21.13 40.21 23.49
CA PHE A 47 -21.78 40.98 22.43
C PHE A 47 -20.95 41.00 21.14
N ASN A 48 -19.62 41.16 21.24
CA ASN A 48 -18.73 41.08 20.07
C ASN A 48 -18.82 39.71 19.38
N LEU A 49 -18.79 38.63 20.17
CA LEU A 49 -18.91 37.27 19.68
C LEU A 49 -20.29 37.02 19.05
N PHE A 50 -21.36 37.52 19.66
CA PHE A 50 -22.71 37.46 19.12
C PHE A 50 -22.81 38.17 17.76
N CYS A 51 -22.32 39.40 17.64
CA CYS A 51 -22.32 40.13 16.37
C CYS A 51 -21.53 39.38 15.29
N LYS A 52 -20.35 38.86 15.63
CA LYS A 52 -19.55 38.04 14.69
C LYS A 52 -20.28 36.79 14.24
N LYS A 53 -20.91 36.07 15.17
CA LYS A 53 -21.71 34.89 14.87
C LYS A 53 -22.88 35.22 13.95
N MET A 54 -23.64 36.26 14.29
CA MET A 54 -24.79 36.70 13.49
C MET A 54 -24.38 37.11 12.06
N LEU A 55 -23.27 37.82 11.89
CA LEU A 55 -22.73 38.15 10.56
C LEU A 55 -22.29 36.90 9.80
N ASN A 56 -21.63 35.95 10.47
CA ASN A 56 -21.20 34.70 9.86
C ASN A 56 -22.39 33.85 9.42
N ASP A 57 -23.40 33.72 10.27
CA ASP A 57 -24.62 32.96 9.99
C ASP A 57 -25.40 33.58 8.82
N GLN A 58 -25.55 34.91 8.78
CA GLN A 58 -26.16 35.59 7.62
C GLN A 58 -25.35 35.39 6.35
N SER A 59 -24.02 35.50 6.42
CA SER A 59 -23.15 35.26 5.27
C SER A 59 -23.31 33.83 4.77
N LYS A 60 -23.42 32.85 5.67
CA LYS A 60 -23.64 31.44 5.30
C LYS A 60 -24.99 31.26 4.60
N THR A 61 -26.08 31.74 5.18
CA THR A 61 -27.41 31.67 4.56
C THR A 61 -27.48 32.38 3.21
N PHE A 62 -26.81 33.52 3.06
CA PHE A 62 -26.72 34.22 1.78
C PHE A 62 -25.97 33.41 0.71
N LEU A 63 -24.85 32.80 1.09
CA LEU A 63 -24.06 31.95 0.20
C LEU A 63 -24.84 30.69 -0.20
N GLU A 64 -25.50 30.04 0.76
CA GLU A 64 -26.39 28.90 0.53
C GLU A 64 -27.53 29.25 -0.44
N ALA A 65 -28.20 30.39 -0.23
CA ALA A 65 -29.27 30.87 -1.12
C ALA A 65 -28.77 31.20 -2.54
N SER A 66 -27.50 31.61 -2.67
CA SER A 66 -26.84 31.88 -3.96
C SER A 66 -26.19 30.63 -4.57
N ASN A 67 -26.33 29.46 -3.94
CA ASN A 67 -25.68 28.21 -4.33
C ASN A 67 -24.14 28.31 -4.43
N ILE A 68 -23.54 29.19 -3.61
CA ILE A 68 -22.09 29.36 -3.50
C ILE A 68 -21.66 28.64 -2.22
N ALA A 69 -20.68 27.73 -2.33
CA ALA A 69 -20.17 27.01 -1.17
C ALA A 69 -19.50 27.97 -0.16
N SER A 70 -19.76 27.77 1.13
CA SER A 70 -19.04 28.51 2.18
C SER A 70 -17.61 28.00 2.32
N LYS A 71 -16.74 28.79 2.98
CA LYS A 71 -15.36 28.37 3.28
C LYS A 71 -15.31 27.07 4.09
N GLU A 72 -16.29 26.88 4.99
CA GLU A 72 -16.41 25.68 5.81
C GLU A 72 -16.76 24.45 4.96
N ASP A 73 -17.70 24.59 4.02
CA ASP A 73 -18.08 23.50 3.12
C ASP A 73 -16.90 23.06 2.24
N ILE A 74 -16.11 24.02 1.74
CA ILE A 74 -14.89 23.74 0.96
C ILE A 74 -13.87 22.98 1.82
N ALA A 75 -13.67 23.38 3.08
CA ALA A 75 -12.74 22.71 4.00
C ALA A 75 -13.19 21.28 4.34
N ASN A 76 -14.50 21.06 4.51
CA ASN A 76 -15.08 19.75 4.76
C ASN A 76 -14.89 18.82 3.55
N VAL A 77 -15.18 19.30 2.34
CA VAL A 77 -14.94 18.54 1.10
C VAL A 77 -13.45 18.23 0.93
N ALA A 78 -12.56 19.20 1.15
CA ALA A 78 -11.12 18.96 1.08
C ALA A 78 -10.66 17.89 2.08
N SER A 79 -11.19 17.92 3.31
CA SER A 79 -10.88 16.90 4.33
C SER A 79 -11.38 15.51 3.93
N LEU A 80 -12.56 15.42 3.29
CA LEU A 80 -13.08 14.16 2.77
C LEU A 80 -12.22 13.62 1.63
N VAL A 81 -11.76 14.48 0.72
CA VAL A 81 -10.86 14.10 -0.39
C VAL A 81 -9.54 13.56 0.14
N ILE A 82 -8.90 14.25 1.08
CA ILE A 82 -7.64 13.80 1.69
C ILE A 82 -7.81 12.42 2.37
N ASN A 83 -8.91 12.22 3.09
CA ASN A 83 -9.21 10.93 3.72
C ASN A 83 -9.45 9.82 2.69
N LEU A 84 -10.07 10.14 1.55
CA LEU A 84 -10.26 9.19 0.45
C LEU A 84 -8.93 8.85 -0.20
N GLU A 85 -8.07 9.83 -0.48
CA GLU A 85 -6.71 9.60 -1.02
C GLU A 85 -5.93 8.66 -0.10
N SER A 86 -5.88 8.93 1.20
CA SER A 86 -5.20 8.06 2.16
C SER A 86 -5.76 6.63 2.21
N LYS A 87 -7.09 6.47 2.08
CA LYS A 87 -7.72 5.15 2.00
C LYS A 87 -7.41 4.43 0.69
N VAL A 88 -7.35 5.16 -0.42
CA VAL A 88 -6.96 4.61 -1.73
C VAL A 88 -5.50 4.17 -1.68
N ASP A 89 -4.59 4.98 -1.15
CA ASP A 89 -3.18 4.61 -0.96
C ASP A 89 -3.05 3.33 -0.13
N THR A 90 -3.82 3.22 0.97
CA THR A 90 -3.84 2.01 1.80
C THR A 90 -4.33 0.78 1.02
N LEU A 91 -5.35 0.95 0.18
CA LEU A 91 -5.87 -0.13 -0.67
C LEU A 91 -4.89 -0.50 -1.77
N GLU A 92 -4.18 0.48 -2.34
CA GLU A 92 -3.12 0.24 -3.31
C GLU A 92 -1.99 -0.54 -2.66
N ASP A 93 -1.51 -0.13 -1.49
CA ASP A 93 -0.49 -0.85 -0.72
C ASP A 93 -0.92 -2.28 -0.38
N GLN A 94 -2.18 -2.48 0.07
CA GLN A 94 -2.74 -3.80 0.32
C GLN A 94 -2.82 -4.64 -0.95
N LEU A 95 -3.25 -4.04 -2.06
CA LEU A 95 -3.30 -4.73 -3.34
C LEU A 95 -1.89 -5.07 -3.81
N TYR A 96 -0.90 -4.20 -3.65
CA TYR A 96 0.50 -4.51 -3.97
C TYR A 96 1.03 -5.64 -3.09
N LEU A 97 0.69 -5.68 -1.81
CA LEU A 97 1.07 -6.76 -0.89
C LEU A 97 0.37 -8.09 -1.24
N ASP A 98 -0.92 -8.07 -1.57
CA ASP A 98 -1.70 -9.27 -1.96
C ASP A 98 -1.38 -9.73 -3.39
N SER A 99 -0.99 -8.81 -4.28
CA SER A 99 -0.64 -9.08 -5.68
C SER A 99 0.83 -9.40 -5.88
N GLN A 100 1.69 -9.08 -4.90
CA GLN A 100 2.96 -9.77 -4.79
C GLN A 100 2.59 -11.24 -4.53
N PRO A 101 2.93 -12.17 -5.43
CA PRO A 101 2.99 -13.53 -5.00
C PRO A 101 4.04 -13.50 -3.88
N GLU A 102 3.62 -13.58 -2.62
CA GLU A 102 4.40 -14.33 -1.68
C GLU A 102 4.68 -15.63 -2.43
N LEU A 103 5.89 -15.72 -2.98
CA LEU A 103 6.54 -16.96 -3.34
C LEU A 103 6.58 -17.72 -2.03
N ASP A 104 5.43 -18.27 -1.65
CA ASP A 104 5.28 -19.07 -0.46
C ASP A 104 6.07 -20.32 -0.80
N VAL A 105 7.33 -20.27 -0.42
CA VAL A 105 8.28 -21.37 -0.54
C VAL A 105 7.70 -22.61 0.13
N ALA A 106 6.76 -22.45 1.07
CA ALA A 106 6.00 -23.55 1.67
C ALA A 106 4.91 -24.12 0.75
N ALA A 107 4.16 -23.29 0.01
CA ALA A 107 3.20 -23.74 -1.01
C ALA A 107 3.91 -24.45 -2.18
N LEU A 108 5.03 -23.89 -2.67
CA LEU A 108 5.88 -24.54 -3.68
C LEU A 108 6.49 -25.86 -3.19
N LYS A 109 6.84 -25.96 -1.90
CA LYS A 109 7.27 -27.23 -1.28
C LYS A 109 6.13 -28.26 -1.16
N LYS A 110 4.89 -27.79 -1.08
CA LYS A 110 3.71 -28.64 -0.91
C LYS A 110 3.20 -29.16 -2.27
N GLU A 111 3.31 -28.37 -3.34
CA GLU A 111 3.04 -28.82 -4.70
C GLU A 111 4.17 -29.64 -5.31
N LEU A 112 5.42 -29.36 -4.95
CA LEU A 112 6.55 -30.22 -5.29
C LEU A 112 6.64 -31.34 -4.26
N ASP A 113 5.76 -32.34 -4.39
CA ASP A 113 5.82 -33.58 -3.63
C ASP A 113 7.05 -34.39 -4.08
N ILE A 114 8.23 -33.99 -3.58
CA ILE A 114 9.54 -34.58 -3.84
C ILE A 114 9.50 -36.09 -3.58
N VAL A 115 8.63 -36.56 -2.69
CA VAL A 115 8.42 -37.98 -2.42
C VAL A 115 7.78 -38.69 -3.61
N THR A 116 6.76 -38.09 -4.23
CA THR A 116 6.10 -38.62 -5.43
C THR A 116 7.03 -38.57 -6.63
N VAL A 117 7.75 -37.45 -6.86
CA VAL A 117 8.76 -37.35 -7.92
C VAL A 117 9.86 -38.39 -7.76
N LYS A 118 10.35 -38.60 -6.53
CA LYS A 118 11.38 -39.62 -6.24
C LYS A 118 10.86 -41.04 -6.47
N ARG A 119 9.61 -41.31 -6.10
CA ARG A 119 8.95 -42.61 -6.34
C ARG A 119 8.82 -42.88 -7.84
N ASP A 120 8.37 -41.91 -8.62
CA ASP A 120 8.21 -42.07 -10.06
C ASP A 120 9.57 -42.20 -10.75
N LEU A 121 10.59 -41.46 -10.30
CA LEU A 121 11.97 -41.63 -10.77
C LEU A 121 12.51 -43.04 -10.49
N THR A 122 12.21 -43.61 -9.31
CA THR A 122 12.63 -45.00 -9.01
C THR A 122 11.91 -46.04 -9.87
N LYS A 123 10.62 -45.82 -10.18
CA LYS A 123 9.88 -46.69 -11.11
C LYS A 123 10.42 -46.60 -12.53
N LEU A 124 10.62 -45.38 -13.04
CA LEU A 124 11.21 -45.14 -14.36
C LEU A 124 12.61 -45.77 -14.48
N LYS A 125 13.41 -45.71 -13.41
CA LYS A 125 14.72 -46.37 -13.36
C LYS A 125 14.61 -47.89 -13.44
N ALA A 126 13.63 -48.48 -12.77
CA ALA A 126 13.38 -49.93 -12.82
C ALA A 126 12.88 -50.37 -14.21
N GLU A 127 11.94 -49.62 -14.79
CA GLU A 127 11.44 -49.85 -16.15
C GLU A 127 12.54 -49.72 -17.20
N THR A 128 13.38 -48.68 -17.09
CA THR A 128 14.55 -48.48 -17.98
C THR A 128 15.52 -49.67 -17.90
N LYS A 129 15.77 -50.20 -16.70
CA LYS A 129 16.63 -51.38 -16.52
C LYS A 129 16.01 -52.64 -17.14
N SER A 130 14.70 -52.81 -16.98
CA SER A 130 13.95 -53.92 -17.60
C SER A 130 13.99 -53.85 -19.13
N ILE A 131 13.71 -52.68 -19.70
CA ILE A 131 13.80 -52.44 -21.15
C ILE A 131 15.23 -52.71 -21.64
N HIS A 132 16.25 -52.26 -20.92
CA HIS A 132 17.65 -52.52 -21.27
C HIS A 132 17.94 -54.03 -21.34
N GLN A 133 17.42 -54.80 -20.38
CA GLN A 133 17.57 -56.25 -20.37
C GLN A 133 16.84 -56.91 -21.56
N GLN A 134 15.59 -56.54 -21.82
CA GLN A 134 14.83 -57.04 -22.97
C GLN A 134 15.54 -56.75 -24.30
N VAL A 135 16.09 -55.53 -24.47
CA VAL A 135 16.87 -55.16 -25.66
C VAL A 135 18.13 -56.01 -25.80
N SER A 136 18.80 -56.35 -24.70
CA SER A 136 19.98 -57.22 -24.73
C SER A 136 19.66 -58.66 -25.12
N GLU A 137 18.55 -59.20 -24.63
CA GLU A 137 18.07 -60.55 -24.98
C GLU A 137 17.64 -60.62 -26.44
N LEU A 138 16.99 -59.57 -26.94
CA LEU A 138 16.56 -59.45 -28.33
C LEU A 138 17.77 -59.35 -29.27
N LYS A 139 18.82 -58.63 -28.86
CA LYS A 139 20.10 -58.58 -29.58
C LYS A 139 20.75 -59.96 -29.70
N SER A 140 20.82 -60.72 -28.60
CA SER A 140 21.39 -62.08 -28.61
C SER A 140 20.62 -63.05 -29.52
N SER A 141 19.29 -62.94 -29.51
CA SER A 141 18.42 -63.73 -30.39
C SER A 141 18.66 -63.37 -31.87
N MET A 142 18.88 -62.09 -32.18
CA MET A 142 19.19 -61.62 -33.53
C MET A 142 20.55 -62.13 -34.02
N GLU A 143 21.58 -62.13 -33.17
CA GLU A 143 22.89 -62.73 -33.48
C GLU A 143 22.77 -64.23 -33.77
N SER A 144 21.94 -64.95 -33.02
CA SER A 144 21.68 -66.38 -33.24
C SER A 144 20.98 -66.64 -34.59
N ILE A 145 20.04 -65.78 -34.98
CA ILE A 145 19.37 -65.85 -36.31
C ILE A 145 20.38 -65.59 -37.43
N GLU A 146 21.31 -64.66 -37.25
CA GLU A 146 22.34 -64.34 -38.25
C GLU A 146 23.33 -65.50 -38.44
N GLN A 147 23.68 -66.21 -37.36
CA GLN A 147 24.47 -67.44 -37.42
C GLN A 147 23.72 -68.57 -38.15
N LEU A 148 22.42 -68.76 -37.89
CA LEU A 148 21.59 -69.72 -38.60
C LEU A 148 21.49 -69.41 -40.10
N LYS A 149 21.35 -68.13 -40.46
CA LYS A 149 21.34 -67.71 -41.86
C LYS A 149 22.66 -68.05 -42.56
N SER A 150 23.79 -67.84 -41.87
CA SER A 150 25.12 -68.17 -42.40
C SER A 150 25.31 -69.68 -42.58
N SER A 151 24.84 -70.50 -41.64
CA SER A 151 24.91 -71.97 -41.76
C SER A 151 24.00 -72.49 -42.88
N MET A 152 22.81 -71.90 -43.06
CA MET A 152 21.94 -72.22 -44.21
C MET A 152 22.60 -71.91 -45.54
N ALA A 153 23.24 -70.74 -45.68
CA ALA A 153 23.98 -70.38 -46.90
C ALA A 153 25.12 -71.37 -47.21
N ASN A 154 25.82 -71.84 -46.18
CA ASN A 154 26.86 -72.87 -46.32
C ASN A 154 26.27 -74.21 -46.77
N ILE A 155 25.12 -74.62 -46.22
CA ILE A 155 24.42 -75.84 -46.63
C ILE A 155 23.95 -75.74 -48.09
N GLU A 156 23.40 -74.59 -48.49
CA GLU A 156 23.00 -74.34 -49.89
C GLU A 156 24.20 -74.45 -50.85
N GLN A 157 25.36 -73.88 -50.50
CA GLN A 157 26.59 -74.05 -51.27
C GLN A 157 27.03 -75.51 -51.37
N LEU A 158 26.99 -76.28 -50.28
CA LEU A 158 27.34 -77.69 -50.28
C LEU A 158 26.38 -78.52 -51.15
N LEU A 159 25.08 -78.22 -51.13
CA LEU A 159 24.09 -78.86 -51.99
C LEU A 159 24.33 -78.53 -53.47
N GLN A 160 24.72 -77.30 -53.82
CA GLN A 160 25.10 -76.93 -55.19
C GLN A 160 26.37 -77.64 -55.67
N GLN A 161 27.34 -77.90 -54.77
CA GLN A 161 28.55 -78.66 -55.10
C GLN A 161 28.27 -80.15 -55.34
N LEU A 162 27.26 -80.71 -54.68
CA LEU A 162 26.82 -82.10 -54.88
C LEU A 162 26.02 -82.26 -56.18
N THR A 163 25.19 -81.28 -56.55
CA THR A 163 24.41 -81.32 -57.81
C THR A 163 25.25 -81.02 -59.06
N THR A 164 26.36 -80.29 -58.95
CA THR A 164 27.31 -80.04 -60.06
C THR A 164 28.29 -81.19 -60.29
N LYS A 165 28.40 -82.15 -59.36
CA LYS A 165 29.31 -83.33 -59.46
C LYS A 165 28.66 -84.62 -59.96
N GLN A 166 27.42 -84.59 -60.47
CA GLN A 166 26.88 -85.71 -61.25
C GLN A 166 27.15 -85.51 -62.76
N PRO A 167 28.19 -86.13 -63.35
CA PRO A 167 28.29 -86.21 -64.78
C PRO A 167 27.25 -87.18 -65.33
N THR A 168 26.61 -86.70 -66.37
CA THR A 168 25.69 -87.39 -67.25
C THR A 168 26.41 -88.50 -68.01
N LYS A 169 25.86 -89.72 -67.90
CA LYS A 169 25.79 -90.80 -68.90
C LYS A 169 27.05 -91.45 -69.48
N GLN A 170 26.80 -92.72 -69.84
CA GLN A 170 27.42 -93.58 -70.86
C GLN A 170 28.61 -94.43 -70.43
#